data_AF-A0A5N9HV41-F1
#
_entry.id   AF-A0A5N9HV41-F1
#
_cell.length_a   1.000
_cell.length_b   1.000
_cell.length_c   1.000
_cell.angle_alpha   90.00
_cell.angle_beta   90.00
_cell.angle_gamma   90.00
#
_symmetry.space_group_name_H-M   'P 1'
#
loop_
_entity.id
_entity.type
_entity.pdbx_description
1 polymer ?
#
loop_
_entity_poly.entity_id
_entity_poly.type
_entity_poly.pdbx_seq_one_letter_code
_entity_poly.pdbx_strand_id
1 'polypeptide(L)'
;MQADDVWSQAYWQTFHKQSASDVSEVMDENSARLLSARFGRKVLRSYSSSFYAVTRFLPPDKKADVELVYAAVRYPDEVVDTFALSRDLKMTYLNSWQNDFEQTRNYSGIIPAVSSGISVIMAAFRDVMRRNQIPDAYYISFLDAMRNDINSPRFSDWHDLVENYIYGSATVVGYFLTH
;
A
#
# COMPACT_ATOMS: atom_id res chain seq x y z
N MET A 1 17.17 -13.27 9.38
CA MET A 1 16.37 -12.61 10.43
C MET A 1 14.93 -12.73 9.97
N GLN A 2 14.23 -13.75 10.44
CA GLN A 2 12.79 -13.86 10.22
C GLN A 2 12.17 -12.57 10.75
N ALA A 3 11.29 -11.95 9.96
CA ALA A 3 10.34 -11.02 10.55
C ALA A 3 9.62 -11.87 11.61
N ASP A 4 9.93 -11.61 12.88
CA ASP A 4 9.19 -12.16 14.00
C ASP A 4 7.69 -12.01 13.70
N ASP A 5 6.87 -12.88 14.28
CA ASP A 5 5.41 -13.07 14.19
C ASP A 5 4.53 -11.82 14.50
N VAL A 6 5.04 -10.63 14.17
CA VAL A 6 4.68 -9.29 14.63
C VAL A 6 3.69 -8.63 13.68
N TRP A 7 3.56 -9.10 12.44
CA TRP A 7 2.63 -8.54 11.45
C TRP A 7 1.60 -9.55 10.94
N SER A 8 1.00 -10.30 11.86
CA SER A 8 -0.19 -11.09 11.54
C SER A 8 -1.32 -10.21 11.00
N GLN A 9 -2.29 -10.83 10.33
CA GLN A 9 -3.52 -10.14 9.87
C GLN A 9 -4.20 -9.35 10.99
N ALA A 10 -4.28 -9.93 12.20
CA ALA A 10 -4.87 -9.26 13.37
C ALA A 10 -4.07 -8.04 13.83
N TYR A 11 -2.74 -8.10 13.71
CA TYR A 11 -1.88 -6.97 13.99
C TYR A 11 -2.12 -5.84 12.98
N TRP A 12 -2.21 -6.14 11.68
CA TRP A 12 -2.54 -5.14 10.66
C TRP A 12 -3.87 -4.42 10.93
N GLN A 13 -4.90 -5.16 11.35
CA GLN A 13 -6.19 -4.58 11.73
C GLN A 13 -6.08 -3.67 12.96
N THR A 14 -5.34 -4.10 13.98
CA THR A 14 -5.07 -3.29 15.18
C THR A 14 -4.28 -2.03 14.84
N PHE A 15 -3.25 -2.17 14.00
CA PHE A 15 -2.42 -1.08 13.52
C PHE A 15 -3.22 -0.06 12.72
N HIS A 16 -4.13 -0.51 11.85
CA HIS A 16 -5.04 0.35 11.11
C HIS A 16 -5.98 1.11 12.06
N LYS A 17 -6.61 0.44 13.03
CA LYS A 17 -7.48 1.11 14.01
C LYS A 17 -6.74 2.19 14.81
N GLN A 18 -5.56 1.87 15.33
CA GLN A 18 -4.76 2.81 16.11
C GLN A 18 -4.34 4.01 15.26
N SER A 19 -3.79 3.76 14.06
CA SER A 19 -3.36 4.84 13.18
C SER A 19 -4.51 5.75 12.75
N ALA A 20 -5.71 5.18 12.52
CA ALA A 20 -6.90 5.96 12.19
C ALA A 20 -7.31 6.89 13.34
N SER A 21 -7.27 6.40 14.58
CA SER A 21 -7.49 7.23 15.77
C SER A 21 -6.50 8.39 15.82
N ASP A 22 -5.20 8.11 15.70
CA ASP A 22 -4.16 9.13 15.80
C ASP A 22 -4.29 10.20 14.69
N VAL A 23 -4.64 9.81 13.46
CA VAL A 23 -4.85 10.76 12.35
C VAL A 23 -6.13 11.58 12.54
N SER A 24 -7.17 11.03 13.14
CA SER A 24 -8.41 11.77 13.39
C SER A 24 -8.26 12.89 14.43
N GLU A 25 -7.20 12.85 15.25
CA GLU A 25 -6.88 13.88 16.24
C GLU A 25 -6.08 15.05 15.67
N VAL A 26 -5.52 14.93 14.46
CA VAL A 26 -4.76 16.04 13.84
C VAL A 26 -5.69 17.05 13.19
N MET A 27 -5.26 18.32 13.19
CA MET A 27 -6.09 19.44 12.73
C MET A 27 -5.88 19.82 11.25
N ASP A 28 -4.80 19.34 10.62
CA ASP A 28 -4.41 19.72 9.27
C ASP A 28 -3.77 18.57 8.46
N GLU A 29 -3.88 18.67 7.14
CA GLU A 29 -3.42 17.64 6.19
C GLU A 29 -1.90 17.47 6.16
N ASN A 30 -1.11 18.49 6.51
CA ASN A 30 0.35 18.34 6.58
C ASN A 30 0.74 17.49 7.79
N SER A 31 0.13 17.76 8.94
CA SER A 31 0.28 16.93 10.14
C SER A 31 -0.20 15.49 9.89
N ALA A 32 -1.34 15.31 9.22
CA ALA A 32 -1.84 13.99 8.82
C ALA A 32 -0.84 13.23 7.95
N ARG A 33 -0.24 13.90 6.96
CA ARG A 33 0.78 13.32 6.07
C ARG A 33 2.02 12.88 6.83
N LEU A 34 2.57 13.75 7.68
CA LEU A 34 3.76 13.45 8.47
C LEU A 34 3.54 12.28 9.43
N LEU A 35 2.37 12.22 10.06
CA LEU A 35 1.99 11.10 10.93
C LEU A 35 1.81 9.81 10.13
N SER A 36 1.11 9.87 9.00
CA SER A 36 0.92 8.73 8.10
C SER A 36 2.25 8.17 7.59
N ALA A 37 3.21 9.04 7.25
CA ALA A 37 4.55 8.63 6.83
C ALA A 37 5.31 7.88 7.94
N ARG A 38 5.10 8.23 9.22
CA ARG A 38 5.67 7.46 10.34
C ARG A 38 5.11 6.05 10.41
N PHE A 39 3.83 5.86 10.08
CA PHE A 39 3.23 4.53 9.96
C PHE A 39 3.83 3.75 8.78
N GLY A 40 3.95 4.38 7.61
CA GLY A 40 4.62 3.78 6.46
C GLY A 40 6.08 3.37 6.76
N ARG A 41 6.82 4.23 7.46
CA ARG A 41 8.17 3.94 7.96
C ARG A 41 8.21 2.71 8.84
N LYS A 42 7.24 2.57 9.75
CA LYS A 42 7.17 1.42 10.66
C LYS A 42 7.01 0.12 9.87
N VAL A 43 6.10 0.10 8.89
CA VAL A 43 5.92 -1.03 7.96
C VAL A 43 7.21 -1.31 7.20
N LEU A 44 7.78 -0.30 6.54
CA LEU A 44 9.01 -0.45 5.75
C LEU A 44 10.17 -1.03 6.57
N ARG A 45 10.41 -0.48 7.76
CA ARG A 45 11.51 -0.93 8.62
C ARG A 45 11.31 -2.36 9.11
N SER A 46 10.07 -2.81 9.28
CA SER A 46 9.78 -4.18 9.70
C SER A 46 9.98 -5.21 8.60
N TYR A 47 9.73 -4.85 7.35
CA TYR A 47 9.73 -5.80 6.23
C TYR A 47 10.96 -5.73 5.32
N SER A 48 11.68 -4.59 5.27
CA SER A 48 12.86 -4.47 4.43
C SER A 48 13.93 -3.57 5.04
N SER A 49 14.93 -4.19 5.69
CA SER A 49 16.07 -3.47 6.27
C SER A 49 16.96 -2.81 5.22
N SER A 50 17.16 -3.46 4.07
CA SER A 50 17.97 -2.95 2.96
C SER A 50 17.29 -1.77 2.27
N PHE A 51 16.01 -1.90 1.91
CA PHE A 51 15.29 -0.80 1.26
C PHE A 51 15.11 0.38 2.22
N TYR A 52 14.81 0.12 3.51
CA TYR A 52 14.79 1.15 4.54
C TYR A 52 16.13 1.90 4.65
N ALA A 53 17.27 1.21 4.54
CA ALA A 53 18.57 1.87 4.58
C ALA A 53 18.76 2.83 3.40
N VAL A 54 18.33 2.44 2.19
CA VAL A 54 18.44 3.27 0.98
C VAL A 54 17.54 4.51 1.05
N THR A 55 16.32 4.40 1.59
CA THR A 55 15.42 5.56 1.69
C THR A 55 15.96 6.67 2.60
N ARG A 56 16.96 6.39 3.46
CA ARG A 56 17.62 7.40 4.29
C ARG A 56 18.44 8.42 3.51
N PHE A 57 18.80 8.13 2.26
CA PHE A 57 19.53 9.05 1.38
C PHE A 57 18.61 9.99 0.58
N LEU A 58 17.28 9.79 0.66
CA LEU A 58 16.31 10.63 -0.05
C LEU A 58 16.06 11.95 0.71
N PRO A 59 15.72 13.03 -0.01
CA PRO A 59 15.19 14.25 0.61
C PRO A 59 13.98 13.92 1.52
N PRO A 60 13.77 14.65 2.63
CA PRO A 60 12.76 14.30 3.63
C PRO A 60 11.36 14.05 3.07
N ASP A 61 10.90 14.89 2.15
CA ASP A 61 9.55 14.79 1.57
C ASP A 61 9.42 13.56 0.65
N LYS A 62 10.42 13.34 -0.22
CA LYS A 62 10.43 12.15 -1.09
C LYS A 62 10.60 10.87 -0.28
N LYS A 63 11.35 10.89 0.82
CA LYS A 63 11.43 9.77 1.76
C LYS A 63 10.07 9.42 2.35
N ALA A 64 9.31 10.42 2.80
CA ALA A 64 7.98 10.22 3.36
C ALA A 64 7.02 9.59 2.32
N ASP A 65 7.08 10.06 1.07
CA ASP A 65 6.30 9.50 -0.04
C ASP A 65 6.67 8.03 -0.30
N VAL A 66 7.97 7.69 -0.36
CA VAL A 66 8.41 6.29 -0.56
C VAL A 66 7.99 5.39 0.61
N GLU A 67 8.04 5.88 1.84
CA GLU A 67 7.58 5.15 3.04
C GLU A 67 6.08 4.80 2.94
N LEU A 68 5.26 5.70 2.39
CA LEU A 68 3.83 5.49 2.15
C LEU A 68 3.56 4.55 0.97
N VAL A 69 4.26 4.74 -0.16
CA VAL A 69 4.18 3.86 -1.33
C VAL A 69 4.48 2.42 -0.93
N TYR A 70 5.56 2.20 -0.17
CA TYR A 70 5.94 0.87 0.28
C TYR A 70 4.83 0.21 1.13
N ALA A 71 4.25 0.95 2.07
CA ALA A 71 3.19 0.40 2.91
C ALA A 71 1.92 0.07 2.12
N ALA A 72 1.59 0.86 1.10
CA ALA A 72 0.41 0.64 0.25
C ALA A 72 0.53 -0.60 -0.65
N VAL A 73 1.75 -0.97 -1.06
CA VAL A 73 2.00 -2.22 -1.80
C VAL A 73 2.18 -3.42 -0.85
N ARG A 74 2.70 -3.20 0.36
CA ARG A 74 3.01 -4.29 1.29
C ARG A 74 1.77 -4.99 1.84
N TYR A 75 0.68 -4.27 2.11
CA TYR A 75 -0.52 -4.92 2.66
C TYR A 75 -1.14 -5.95 1.67
N PRO A 76 -1.39 -5.60 0.39
CA PRO A 76 -1.85 -6.59 -0.59
C PRO A 76 -0.90 -7.78 -0.75
N ASP A 77 0.41 -7.54 -0.78
CA ASP A 77 1.45 -8.58 -0.85
C ASP A 77 1.35 -9.56 0.33
N GLU A 78 1.18 -9.06 1.56
CA GLU A 78 1.00 -9.91 2.75
C GLU A 78 -0.32 -10.69 2.75
N VAL A 79 -1.40 -10.13 2.19
CA VAL A 79 -2.68 -10.84 2.00
C VAL A 79 -2.48 -12.06 1.09
N VAL A 80 -1.69 -11.90 0.03
CA VAL A 80 -1.42 -12.97 -0.94
C VAL A 80 -0.44 -14.00 -0.40
N ASP A 81 0.68 -13.56 0.18
CA ASP A 81 1.82 -14.44 0.46
C ASP A 81 1.86 -14.99 1.88
N THR A 82 1.46 -14.19 2.87
CA THR A 82 1.79 -14.46 4.28
C THR A 82 0.58 -14.85 5.11
N PHE A 83 -0.57 -14.19 4.93
CA PHE A 83 -1.74 -14.47 5.75
C PHE A 83 -2.31 -15.87 5.47
N ALA A 84 -2.51 -16.64 6.54
CA ALA A 84 -3.11 -17.99 6.50
C ALA A 84 -4.63 -17.91 6.23
N LEU A 85 -4.99 -17.45 5.04
CA LEU A 85 -6.36 -17.25 4.55
C LEU A 85 -6.68 -18.20 3.41
N SER A 86 -7.96 -18.60 3.31
CA SER A 86 -8.45 -19.28 2.12
C SER A 86 -8.37 -18.38 0.89
N ARG A 87 -8.32 -18.97 -0.31
CA ARG A 87 -8.33 -18.24 -1.58
C ARG A 87 -9.46 -17.20 -1.65
N ASP A 88 -10.68 -17.60 -1.27
CA ASP A 88 -11.85 -16.72 -1.33
C ASP A 88 -11.75 -15.55 -0.36
N LEU A 89 -11.17 -15.77 0.82
CA LEU A 89 -10.90 -14.69 1.76
C LEU A 89 -9.85 -13.74 1.22
N LYS A 90 -8.73 -14.23 0.66
CA LYS A 90 -7.70 -13.37 0.04
C LYS A 90 -8.31 -12.47 -1.05
N MET A 91 -9.14 -13.04 -1.92
CA MET A 91 -9.88 -12.26 -2.93
C MET A 91 -10.81 -11.22 -2.31
N THR A 92 -11.52 -11.57 -1.24
CA THR A 92 -12.40 -10.64 -0.52
C THR A 92 -11.61 -9.46 0.07
N TYR A 93 -10.44 -9.72 0.67
CA TYR A 93 -9.57 -8.67 1.21
C TYR A 93 -9.03 -7.75 0.11
N LEU A 94 -8.54 -8.29 -1.01
CA LEU A 94 -8.08 -7.47 -2.14
C LEU A 94 -9.21 -6.64 -2.76
N ASN A 95 -10.42 -7.20 -2.88
CA ASN A 95 -11.57 -6.47 -3.41
C ASN A 95 -12.00 -5.34 -2.47
N SER A 96 -12.02 -5.58 -1.15
CA SER A 96 -12.29 -4.54 -0.16
C SER A 96 -11.24 -3.44 -0.23
N TRP A 97 -9.96 -3.81 -0.34
CA TRP A 97 -8.85 -2.87 -0.42
C TRP A 97 -8.89 -2.02 -1.69
N GLN A 98 -9.23 -2.62 -2.84
CA GLN A 98 -9.45 -1.86 -4.07
C GLN A 98 -10.65 -0.92 -3.95
N ASN A 99 -11.76 -1.38 -3.37
CA ASN A 99 -12.94 -0.55 -3.17
C ASN A 99 -12.63 0.65 -2.27
N ASP A 100 -11.81 0.47 -1.22
CA ASP A 100 -11.33 1.59 -0.40
C ASP A 100 -10.46 2.56 -1.22
N PHE A 101 -9.54 2.05 -2.04
CA PHE A 101 -8.73 2.86 -2.95
C PHE A 101 -9.59 3.69 -3.92
N GLU A 102 -10.64 3.11 -4.48
CA GLU A 102 -11.56 3.82 -5.37
C GLU A 102 -12.37 4.87 -4.61
N GLN A 103 -12.87 4.53 -3.42
CA GLN A 103 -13.60 5.44 -2.55
C GLN A 103 -12.75 6.65 -2.12
N THR A 104 -11.43 6.52 -1.98
CA THR A 104 -10.57 7.67 -1.64
C THR A 104 -10.75 8.87 -2.58
N ARG A 105 -11.18 8.66 -3.83
CA ARG A 105 -11.46 9.74 -4.81
C ARG A 105 -12.55 10.70 -4.36
N ASN A 106 -13.44 10.25 -3.48
CA ASN A 106 -14.57 11.03 -2.99
C ASN A 106 -14.17 11.98 -1.85
N TYR A 107 -12.91 11.95 -1.41
CA TYR A 107 -12.44 12.73 -0.27
C TYR A 107 -11.37 13.74 -0.69
N SER A 108 -11.41 14.91 -0.06
CA SER A 108 -10.49 16.01 -0.36
C SER A 108 -9.09 15.82 0.25
N GLY A 109 -8.90 14.87 1.16
CA GLY A 109 -7.64 14.68 1.88
C GLY A 109 -7.61 13.40 2.70
N ILE A 110 -6.54 13.25 3.47
CA ILE A 110 -6.27 12.09 4.31
C ILE A 110 -7.29 12.04 5.46
N ILE A 111 -7.51 13.16 6.15
CA ILE A 111 -8.39 13.22 7.33
C ILE A 111 -9.82 12.79 6.99
N PRO A 112 -10.53 13.40 6.02
CA PRO A 112 -11.92 13.03 5.71
C PRO A 112 -12.06 11.59 5.19
N ALA A 113 -11.07 11.06 4.47
CA ALA A 113 -11.04 9.67 4.03
C ALA A 113 -10.94 8.72 5.23
N VAL A 114 -10.01 8.99 6.15
CA VAL A 114 -9.80 8.18 7.35
C VAL A 114 -11.02 8.23 8.28
N SER A 115 -11.62 9.40 8.48
CA SER A 115 -12.86 9.53 9.25
C SER A 115 -14.04 8.74 8.68
N SER A 116 -13.99 8.41 7.39
CA SER A 116 -15.00 7.59 6.71
C SER A 116 -14.68 6.09 6.73
N GLY A 117 -13.63 5.68 7.44
CA GLY A 117 -13.23 4.29 7.61
C GLY A 117 -12.14 3.79 6.67
N ILE A 118 -11.65 4.63 5.75
CA ILE A 118 -10.54 4.24 4.86
C ILE A 118 -9.25 4.12 5.68
N SER A 119 -8.38 3.17 5.31
CA SER A 119 -7.08 3.03 5.95
C SER A 119 -6.19 4.24 5.79
N VAL A 120 -5.46 4.59 6.86
CA VAL A 120 -4.51 5.71 6.85
C VAL A 120 -3.49 5.55 5.75
N ILE A 121 -2.96 4.34 5.55
CA ILE A 121 -2.01 4.04 4.49
C ILE A 121 -2.63 4.30 3.11
N MET A 122 -3.87 3.85 2.88
CA MET A 122 -4.55 4.05 1.61
C MET A 122 -4.86 5.52 1.34
N ALA A 123 -5.40 6.22 2.34
CA ALA A 123 -5.72 7.65 2.25
C ALA A 123 -4.46 8.50 2.00
N ALA A 124 -3.37 8.20 2.70
CA ALA A 124 -2.09 8.88 2.52
C ALA A 124 -1.43 8.53 1.19
N PHE A 125 -1.52 7.28 0.73
CA PHE A 125 -1.05 6.88 -0.59
C PHE A 125 -1.82 7.60 -1.71
N ARG A 126 -3.14 7.75 -1.57
CA ARG A 126 -3.94 8.59 -2.49
C ARG A 126 -3.40 10.02 -2.55
N ASP A 127 -3.06 10.62 -1.41
CA ASP A 127 -2.46 11.96 -1.39
C ASP A 127 -1.12 12.01 -2.14
N VAL A 128 -0.25 11.00 -1.97
CA VAL A 128 1.00 10.84 -2.75
C VAL A 128 0.70 10.79 -4.25
N MET A 129 -0.24 9.94 -4.66
CA MET A 129 -0.61 9.80 -6.08
C MET A 129 -1.12 11.10 -6.67
N ARG A 130 -2.01 11.80 -5.95
CA ARG A 130 -2.58 13.06 -6.41
C ARG A 130 -1.52 14.16 -6.57
N ARG A 131 -0.62 14.30 -5.59
CA ARG A 131 0.44 15.33 -5.63
C ARG A 131 1.46 15.09 -6.74
N ASN A 132 1.77 13.84 -7.03
CA ASN A 132 2.74 13.46 -8.07
C ASN A 132 2.05 13.06 -9.40
N GLN A 133 0.74 13.30 -9.55
CA GLN A 133 -0.04 13.01 -10.77
C GLN A 133 0.07 11.56 -11.26
N ILE A 134 0.19 10.61 -10.33
CA ILE A 134 0.32 9.18 -10.62
C ILE A 134 -1.06 8.64 -11.05
N PRO A 135 -1.17 8.00 -12.24
CA PRO A 135 -2.42 7.41 -12.71
C PRO A 135 -2.92 6.26 -11.83
N ASP A 136 -4.23 6.22 -11.58
CA ASP A 136 -4.89 5.12 -10.85
C ASP A 136 -4.74 3.76 -11.51
N ALA A 137 -4.64 3.74 -12.85
CA ALA A 137 -4.47 2.51 -13.63
C ALA A 137 -3.24 1.72 -13.18
N TYR A 138 -2.19 2.38 -12.67
CA TYR A 138 -1.01 1.70 -12.16
C TYR A 138 -1.29 0.91 -10.89
N TYR A 139 -2.05 1.47 -9.96
CA TYR A 139 -2.39 0.75 -8.73
C TYR A 139 -3.41 -0.36 -8.97
N ILE A 140 -4.34 -0.15 -9.91
CA ILE A 140 -5.26 -1.21 -10.35
C ILE A 140 -4.48 -2.38 -10.97
N SER A 141 -3.52 -2.09 -11.86
CA SER A 141 -2.65 -3.13 -12.47
C SER A 141 -1.86 -3.89 -11.41
N PHE A 142 -1.38 -3.21 -10.36
CA PHE A 142 -0.72 -3.85 -9.22
C PHE A 142 -1.66 -4.82 -8.49
N LEU A 143 -2.90 -4.40 -8.17
CA LEU A 143 -3.87 -5.26 -7.51
C LEU A 143 -4.29 -6.46 -8.37
N ASP A 144 -4.34 -6.30 -9.70
CA ASP A 144 -4.60 -7.41 -10.62
C ASP A 144 -3.45 -8.44 -10.63
N ALA A 145 -2.20 -7.98 -10.52
CA ALA A 145 -1.07 -8.89 -10.34
C ALA A 145 -1.17 -9.69 -9.02
N MET A 146 -1.60 -9.04 -7.93
CA MET A 146 -1.86 -9.74 -6.65
C MET A 146 -2.97 -10.79 -6.77
N ARG A 147 -4.01 -10.53 -7.58
CA ARG A 147 -5.05 -11.53 -7.88
C ARG A 147 -4.50 -12.70 -8.71
N ASN A 148 -3.55 -12.43 -9.60
CA ASN A 148 -2.87 -13.48 -10.36
C ASN A 148 -2.04 -14.37 -9.43
N ASP A 149 -1.33 -13.82 -8.47
CA ASP A 149 -0.56 -14.63 -7.50
C ASP A 149 -1.47 -15.60 -6.70
N ILE A 150 -2.67 -15.16 -6.30
CA ILE A 150 -3.67 -16.01 -5.62
C ILE A 150 -4.11 -17.21 -6.49
N ASN A 151 -4.33 -16.96 -7.79
CA ASN A 151 -4.85 -17.95 -8.71
C ASN A 151 -3.75 -18.82 -9.34
N SER A 152 -2.51 -18.33 -9.31
CA SER A 152 -1.31 -18.93 -9.90
C SER A 152 -1.55 -19.40 -11.35
N PRO A 153 -1.93 -18.48 -12.26
CA PRO A 153 -2.22 -18.83 -13.64
C PRO A 153 -0.97 -19.34 -14.36
N ARG A 154 -1.18 -20.10 -15.43
CA ARG A 154 -0.12 -20.40 -16.39
C ARG A 154 -0.17 -19.36 -17.49
N PHE A 155 0.98 -18.76 -17.78
CA PHE A 155 1.14 -17.84 -18.91
C PHE A 155 1.49 -18.63 -20.17
N SER A 156 0.90 -18.22 -21.28
CA SER A 156 1.04 -18.89 -22.58
C SER A 156 2.42 -18.67 -23.21
N ASP A 157 2.97 -17.47 -23.06
CA ASP A 157 4.30 -17.09 -23.53
C ASP A 157 4.92 -15.95 -22.67
N TRP A 158 6.07 -15.46 -23.11
CA TRP A 158 6.78 -14.36 -22.43
C TRP A 158 6.01 -13.05 -22.48
N HIS A 159 5.30 -12.77 -23.57
CA HIS A 159 4.55 -11.53 -23.74
C HIS A 159 3.37 -11.49 -22.77
N ASP A 160 2.62 -12.59 -22.68
CA ASP A 160 1.53 -12.79 -21.72
C ASP A 160 2.01 -12.62 -20.27
N LEU A 161 3.15 -13.23 -19.90
CA LEU A 161 3.76 -13.04 -18.58
C LEU A 161 4.13 -11.57 -18.32
N VAL A 162 4.67 -10.87 -19.32
CA VAL A 162 5.08 -9.47 -19.17
C VAL A 162 3.88 -8.57 -18.97
N GLU A 163 2.88 -8.66 -19.86
CA GLU A 163 1.72 -7.78 -19.86
C GLU A 163 0.79 -8.05 -18.68
N ASN A 164 0.48 -9.32 -18.42
CA ASN A 164 -0.55 -9.69 -17.44
C ASN A 164 0.01 -9.91 -16.03
N TYR A 165 1.33 -9.88 -15.84
CA TYR A 165 1.93 -10.05 -14.50
C TYR A 165 3.07 -9.07 -14.21
N ILE A 166 4.18 -9.11 -14.93
CA ILE A 166 5.38 -8.31 -14.60
C ILE A 166 5.10 -6.81 -14.63
N TYR A 167 4.23 -6.36 -15.54
CA TYR A 167 3.79 -4.97 -15.59
C TYR A 167 3.20 -4.53 -14.25
N GLY A 168 2.23 -5.28 -13.72
CA GLY A 168 1.57 -4.98 -12.45
C GLY A 168 2.41 -5.29 -11.21
N SER A 169 3.15 -6.39 -11.19
CA SER A 169 3.90 -6.82 -9.99
C SER A 169 5.19 -6.02 -9.76
N ALA A 170 5.81 -5.48 -10.82
CA ALA A 170 7.11 -4.80 -10.70
C ALA A 170 7.17 -3.45 -11.41
N THR A 171 6.70 -3.36 -12.67
CA THR A 171 6.91 -2.16 -13.50
C THR A 171 6.19 -0.94 -12.93
N VAL A 172 4.91 -1.08 -12.58
CA VAL A 172 4.11 0.01 -11.98
C VAL A 172 4.61 0.41 -10.59
N VAL A 173 5.18 -0.53 -9.82
CA VAL A 173 5.83 -0.23 -8.53
C VAL A 173 7.02 0.70 -8.75
N GLY A 174 7.81 0.47 -9.81
CA GLY A 174 8.83 1.40 -10.26
C GLY A 174 8.24 2.77 -10.62
N TYR A 175 7.13 2.81 -11.36
CA TYR A 175 6.50 4.07 -11.75
C TYR A 175 6.06 4.93 -10.57
N PHE A 176 5.58 4.34 -9.47
CA PHE A 176 5.25 5.09 -8.25
C PHE A 176 6.43 5.88 -7.68
N LEU A 177 7.67 5.47 -7.97
CA LEU A 177 8.89 6.08 -7.46
C LEU A 177 9.55 7.06 -8.45
N THR A 178 9.02 7.18 -9.67
CA THR A 178 9.62 8.01 -10.75
C THR A 178 8.90 9.32 -11.04
N HIS A 179 7.74 9.55 -10.43
CA HIS A 179 7.00 10.83 -10.51
C HIS A 179 7.48 11.82 -9.44
#